data_AF-A0A227J518-F1
#
_entry.id   AF-A0A227J518-F1
#
_cell.length_a   1.000
_cell.length_b   1.000
_cell.length_c   1.000
_cell.angle_alpha   90.00
_cell.angle_beta   90.00
_cell.angle_gamma   90.00
#
_symmetry.space_group_name_H-M   'P 1'
#
loop_
_entity.id
_entity.type
_entity.pdbx_description
1 polymer ?
#
loop_
_entity_poly.entity_id
_entity_poly.type
_entity_poly.pdbx_seq_one_letter_code
_entity_poly.pdbx_strand_id
1 'polypeptide(L)'
;YQQGQIEKLSVSVLLNSKASPDGVAWSDADKAQISTMITDAVGISAARGDSLSLMSFNFTPIDIDAPTALPWWQDPTVQQPLRYVIGGMLGLAMIFFVLRPLIMHLTGADKPVP
;
A
#
# COMPACT_ATOMS: atom_id res chain seq x y z
N TYR A 1 33.76 -18.09 32.33
CA TYR A 1 32.48 -18.74 32.05
C TYR A 1 31.96 -18.21 30.71
N GLN A 2 31.91 -19.03 29.66
CA GLN A 2 31.21 -18.67 28.42
C GLN A 2 29.70 -18.80 28.68
N GLN A 3 29.07 -17.73 29.16
CA GLN A 3 27.61 -17.64 29.21
C GLN A 3 27.11 -17.22 27.82
N GLY A 4 26.08 -17.91 27.31
CA GLY A 4 25.44 -17.60 26.03
C GLY A 4 25.72 -18.55 24.86
N GLN A 5 26.15 -19.79 25.11
CA GLN A 5 26.21 -20.80 24.06
C GLN A 5 24.81 -21.30 23.68
N ILE A 6 24.59 -21.55 22.39
CA ILE A 6 23.34 -22.13 21.88
C ILE A 6 23.29 -23.59 22.29
N GLU A 7 22.29 -23.97 23.07
CA GLU A 7 22.07 -25.35 23.51
C GLU A 7 21.37 -26.19 22.44
N LYS A 8 20.32 -25.65 21.81
CA LYS A 8 19.54 -26.32 20.78
C LYS A 8 18.93 -25.32 19.81
N LEU A 9 18.90 -25.69 18.53
CA LEU A 9 18.26 -24.94 17.46
C LEU A 9 17.16 -25.76 16.77
N SER A 10 16.05 -25.13 16.42
CA SER A 10 14.95 -25.78 15.70
C SER A 10 14.43 -24.83 14.63
N VAL A 11 14.53 -25.25 13.37
CA VAL A 11 14.19 -24.43 12.21
C VAL A 11 13.10 -25.13 11.41
N SER A 12 12.03 -24.41 11.08
CA SER A 12 10.95 -24.91 10.23
C SER A 12 10.75 -23.94 9.07
N VAL A 13 10.79 -24.47 7.85
CA VAL A 13 10.73 -23.67 6.62
C VAL A 13 9.62 -24.22 5.73
N LEU A 14 8.80 -23.30 5.22
CA LEU A 14 7.73 -23.58 4.28
C LEU A 14 8.08 -23.01 2.91
N LEU A 15 8.11 -23.87 1.90
CA LEU A 15 8.38 -23.49 0.52
C LEU A 15 7.08 -23.41 -0.29
N ASN A 16 6.86 -22.28 -0.93
CA ASN A 16 5.79 -22.15 -1.90
C ASN A 16 6.06 -23.06 -3.12
N SER A 17 5.17 -24.00 -3.42
CA SER A 17 5.33 -24.93 -4.55
C SER A 17 5.31 -24.22 -5.90
N LYS A 18 4.59 -23.10 -6.03
CA LYS A 18 4.59 -22.28 -7.26
C LYS A 18 5.92 -21.59 -7.56
N ALA A 19 6.81 -21.48 -6.56
CA ALA A 19 8.14 -20.91 -6.73
C ALA A 19 9.19 -21.96 -7.14
N SER A 20 8.79 -23.22 -7.35
CA SER A 20 9.71 -24.24 -7.84
C SER A 20 10.10 -23.96 -9.29
N PRO A 21 11.21 -24.56 -9.80
CA PRO A 21 11.68 -24.34 -11.17
C PRO A 21 10.60 -24.59 -12.24
N ASP A 22 9.75 -25.59 -12.01
CA ASP A 22 8.66 -25.96 -12.92
C ASP A 22 7.30 -25.34 -12.52
N GLY A 23 7.25 -24.60 -11.40
CA GLY A 23 6.04 -23.96 -10.88
C GLY A 23 4.97 -24.89 -10.31
N VAL A 24 5.26 -26.20 -10.21
CA VAL A 24 4.32 -27.23 -9.75
C VAL A 24 4.71 -27.78 -8.38
N ALA A 25 5.93 -28.30 -8.27
CA ALA A 25 6.45 -28.90 -7.03
C ALA A 25 7.98 -28.82 -7.00
N TRP A 26 8.54 -28.89 -5.80
CA TRP A 26 9.98 -29.00 -5.59
C TRP A 26 10.40 -30.47 -5.69
N SER A 27 11.47 -30.74 -6.45
CA SER A 27 12.07 -32.07 -6.49
C SER A 27 12.77 -32.38 -5.17
N ASP A 28 13.01 -33.66 -4.88
CA ASP A 28 13.73 -34.04 -3.67
C ASP A 28 15.21 -33.63 -3.72
N ALA A 29 15.79 -33.53 -4.92
CA ALA A 29 17.14 -33.00 -5.12
C ALA A 29 17.20 -31.51 -4.74
N ASP A 30 16.22 -30.70 -5.15
CA ASP A 30 16.17 -29.27 -4.82
C ASP A 30 15.98 -29.07 -3.32
N LYS A 31 15.07 -29.84 -2.70
CA LYS A 31 14.85 -29.79 -1.24
C LYS A 31 16.11 -30.17 -0.47
N ALA A 32 16.87 -31.18 -0.93
CA ALA A 32 18.12 -31.56 -0.32
C ALA A 32 19.16 -30.43 -0.41
N GLN A 33 19.29 -29.80 -1.58
CA GLN A 33 20.20 -28.66 -1.77
C GLN A 33 19.83 -27.49 -0.85
N ILE A 34 18.55 -27.13 -0.79
CA ILE A 34 18.03 -26.07 0.09
C ILE A 34 18.29 -26.42 1.56
N SER A 35 18.04 -27.68 1.96
CA SER A 35 18.30 -28.15 3.31
C SER A 35 19.78 -28.01 3.70
N THR A 36 20.70 -28.36 2.80
CA THR A 36 22.14 -28.18 3.02
C THR A 36 22.50 -26.70 3.16
N MET A 37 22.02 -25.85 2.25
CA MET A 37 22.26 -24.40 2.32
C MET A 37 21.78 -23.78 3.64
N ILE A 38 20.59 -24.17 4.11
CA ILE A 38 20.04 -23.69 5.39
C ILE A 38 20.87 -24.22 6.56
N THR A 39 21.24 -25.50 6.54
CA THR A 39 22.04 -26.14 7.59
C THR A 39 23.39 -25.42 7.75
N ASP A 40 24.06 -25.13 6.63
CA ASP A 40 25.36 -24.45 6.60
C ASP A 40 25.24 -22.97 7.01
N ALA A 41 24.25 -22.25 6.49
CA ALA A 41 24.06 -20.82 6.78
C ALA A 41 23.72 -20.57 8.25
N VAL A 42 22.95 -21.47 8.86
CA VAL A 42 22.47 -21.33 10.24
C VAL A 42 23.41 -22.03 11.24
N GLY A 43 24.25 -22.97 10.80
CA GLY A 43 25.14 -23.74 11.66
C GLY A 43 24.39 -24.81 12.46
N ILE A 44 23.44 -25.49 11.83
CA ILE A 44 22.70 -26.61 12.42
C ILE A 44 23.67 -27.77 12.67
N SER A 45 23.64 -28.32 13.88
CA SER A 45 24.51 -29.40 14.31
C SER A 45 23.71 -30.54 14.94
N ALA A 46 23.81 -31.73 14.36
CA ALA A 46 23.20 -32.94 14.94
C ALA A 46 23.78 -33.28 16.32
N ALA A 47 25.03 -32.92 16.59
CA ALA A 47 25.69 -33.14 17.89
C ALA A 47 25.06 -32.30 19.02
N ARG A 48 24.45 -31.14 18.71
CA ARG A 48 23.65 -30.35 19.66
C ARG A 48 22.19 -30.83 19.77
N GLY A 49 21.77 -31.77 18.94
CA GLY A 49 20.37 -32.18 18.84
C GLY A 49 19.47 -31.18 18.11
N ASP A 50 20.04 -30.42 17.17
CA ASP A 50 19.28 -29.50 16.35
C ASP A 50 18.36 -30.22 15.36
N SER A 51 17.31 -29.53 14.92
CA SER A 51 16.36 -30.06 13.93
C SER A 51 16.00 -29.04 12.84
N LEU A 52 15.84 -29.56 11.63
CA LEU A 52 15.36 -28.82 10.46
C LEU A 52 14.15 -29.55 9.87
N SER A 53 13.04 -28.83 9.69
CA SER A 53 11.85 -29.33 9.01
C SER A 53 11.59 -28.47 7.77
N LEU A 54 11.53 -29.11 6.61
CA LEU A 54 11.25 -28.46 5.33
C LEU A 54 9.98 -29.06 4.73
N MET A 55 8.98 -28.22 4.49
CA MET A 55 7.73 -28.63 3.87
C MET A 55 7.40 -27.72 2.69
N SER A 56 6.72 -28.26 1.68
CA SER A 56 6.26 -27.46 0.54
C SER A 56 4.75 -27.54 0.38
N PHE A 57 4.15 -26.38 0.12
CA PHE A 57 2.71 -26.23 -0.08
C PHE A 57 2.43 -25.18 -1.15
N ASN A 58 1.27 -25.31 -1.79
CA ASN A 58 0.74 -24.24 -2.63
C ASN A 58 0.20 -23.14 -1.73
N PHE A 59 0.84 -21.98 -1.73
CA PHE A 59 0.35 -20.84 -0.98
C PHE A 59 -0.87 -20.29 -1.71
N THR A 60 -1.92 -19.96 -0.95
CA THR A 60 -3.05 -19.20 -1.49
C THR A 60 -2.49 -17.86 -2.00
N PRO A 61 -2.72 -17.50 -3.27
CA PRO A 61 -2.41 -16.17 -3.74
C PRO A 61 -3.07 -15.16 -2.79
N ILE A 62 -2.27 -14.28 -2.20
CA ILE A 62 -2.84 -13.09 -1.60
C ILE A 62 -3.18 -12.23 -2.80
N ASP A 63 -4.43 -12.30 -3.24
CA ASP A 63 -4.99 -11.29 -4.11
C ASP A 63 -4.99 -10.01 -3.27
N ILE A 64 -3.90 -9.24 -3.38
CA ILE A 64 -3.93 -7.84 -3.00
C ILE A 64 -4.88 -7.24 -4.00
N ASP A 65 -6.17 -7.21 -3.64
CA ASP A 65 -7.19 -6.53 -4.43
C ASP A 65 -6.59 -5.17 -4.77
N ALA A 66 -6.42 -4.93 -6.07
CA ALA A 66 -6.03 -3.61 -6.54
C ALA A 66 -6.99 -2.64 -5.85
N PRO A 67 -6.48 -1.60 -5.15
CA PRO A 67 -7.36 -0.70 -4.43
C PRO A 67 -8.43 -0.24 -5.41
N THR A 68 -9.69 -0.49 -5.06
CA THR A 68 -10.83 -0.17 -5.93
C THR A 68 -10.63 1.24 -6.43
N ALA A 69 -10.54 1.43 -7.75
CA ALA A 69 -10.27 2.74 -8.32
C ALA A 69 -11.28 3.74 -7.75
N LEU A 70 -10.79 4.73 -7.00
CA LEU A 70 -11.67 5.72 -6.39
C LEU A 70 -12.42 6.44 -7.52
N PRO A 71 -13.74 6.69 -7.37
CA PRO A 71 -14.44 7.58 -8.29
C PRO A 71 -13.71 8.91 -8.42
N TRP A 72 -13.68 9.48 -9.63
CA TRP A 72 -12.91 10.71 -9.93
C TRP A 72 -13.26 11.90 -9.00
N TRP A 73 -14.48 11.95 -8.47
CA TRP A 73 -14.93 13.01 -7.56
C TRP A 73 -14.44 12.83 -6.11
N GLN A 74 -14.00 11.62 -5.73
CA GLN A 74 -13.41 11.33 -4.43
C GLN A 74 -11.90 11.57 -4.41
N ASP A 75 -11.26 11.72 -5.57
CA ASP A 75 -9.83 11.98 -5.66
C ASP A 75 -9.49 13.31 -4.93
N PRO A 76 -8.61 13.28 -3.91
CA PRO A 76 -8.20 14.49 -3.19
C PRO A 76 -7.56 15.54 -4.10
N THR A 77 -6.93 15.13 -5.20
CA THR A 77 -6.34 15.99 -6.23
C THR A 77 -7.39 16.80 -6.99
N VAL A 78 -8.61 16.27 -7.11
CA VAL A 78 -9.74 16.94 -7.76
C VAL A 78 -10.53 17.77 -6.75
N GLN A 79 -10.75 17.26 -5.53
CA GLN A 79 -11.55 17.96 -4.52
C GLN A 79 -10.97 19.31 -4.09
N GLN A 80 -9.64 19.38 -3.91
CA GLN A 80 -8.99 20.62 -3.47
C GLN A 80 -9.21 21.80 -4.43
N PRO A 81 -8.84 21.70 -5.73
CA PRO A 81 -9.10 22.79 -6.67
C PRO A 81 -10.60 23.02 -6.90
N LEU A 82 -11.43 21.97 -6.90
CA LEU A 82 -12.88 22.11 -7.11
C LEU A 82 -13.53 23.02 -6.06
N ARG A 83 -13.13 22.91 -4.79
CA ARG A 83 -13.62 23.80 -3.72
C ARG A 83 -13.30 25.27 -3.98
N TYR A 84 -12.09 25.57 -4.44
CA TYR A 84 -11.69 26.93 -4.78
C TYR A 84 -12.40 27.45 -6.03
N VAL A 85 -12.61 26.61 -7.04
CA VAL A 85 -13.37 26.97 -8.24
C VAL A 85 -14.82 27.32 -7.88
N ILE A 86 -15.47 26.50 -7.06
CA ILE A 86 -16.85 26.76 -6.59
C ILE A 86 -16.88 28.04 -5.75
N GLY A 87 -15.97 28.19 -4.78
CA GLY A 87 -15.89 29.39 -3.94
C GLY A 87 -15.65 30.67 -4.75
N GLY A 88 -14.74 30.61 -5.73
CA GLY A 88 -14.46 31.72 -6.65
C GLY A 88 -15.65 32.05 -7.54
N MET A 89 -16.34 31.04 -8.07
CA MET A 89 -17.53 31.24 -8.89
C MET A 89 -18.68 31.87 -8.09
N LEU A 90 -18.90 31.40 -6.86
CA LEU A 90 -19.90 31.99 -5.94
C LEU A 90 -19.54 33.43 -5.56
N GLY A 91 -18.27 33.70 -5.25
CA GLY A 91 -17.78 35.05 -4.97
C GLY A 91 -17.98 35.99 -6.15
N LEU A 92 -17.63 35.55 -7.36
CA LEU A 92 -17.82 36.30 -8.59
C LEU A 92 -19.31 36.58 -8.86
N ALA A 93 -20.16 35.58 -8.70
CA ALA A 93 -21.60 35.73 -8.81
C ALA A 93 -22.12 36.76 -7.80
N MET A 94 -21.67 36.70 -6.54
CA MET A 94 -22.06 37.68 -5.52
C MET A 94 -21.65 39.11 -5.89
N ILE A 95 -20.47 39.30 -6.49
CA ILE A 95 -20.03 40.62 -6.95
C ILE A 95 -20.96 41.16 -8.04
N PHE A 96 -21.28 40.37 -9.05
CA PHE A 96 -22.13 40.80 -10.16
C PHE A 96 -23.61 40.98 -9.78
N PHE A 97 -24.14 40.09 -8.96
CA PHE A 97 -25.57 40.05 -8.62
C PHE A 97 -25.94 40.81 -7.34
N VAL A 98 -25.00 41.06 -6.43
CA VAL A 98 -25.28 41.72 -5.13
C VAL A 98 -24.54 43.05 -5.03
N LEU A 99 -23.21 43.06 -5.10
CA LEU A 99 -22.42 44.28 -4.87
C LEU A 99 -22.64 45.32 -5.98
N ARG A 100 -22.57 44.92 -7.26
CA ARG A 100 -22.77 45.82 -8.40
C ARG A 100 -24.14 46.54 -8.37
N PRO A 101 -25.29 45.86 -8.21
CA PRO A 101 -26.57 46.56 -8.13
C PRO A 101 -26.71 47.40 -6.87
N LEU A 102 -26.16 46.97 -5.72
CA LEU A 102 -26.21 47.76 -4.50
C LEU A 102 -25.45 49.08 -4.63
N ILE A 103 -24.25 49.07 -5.23
CA ILE A 103 -23.49 50.30 -5.50
C ILE A 103 -24.26 51.21 -6.43
N MET A 104 -24.84 50.68 -7.52
CA MET A 104 -25.64 51.47 -8.47
C MET A 104 -26.87 52.12 -7.81
N HIS A 105 -27.53 51.42 -6.88
CA HIS A 105 -28.67 51.98 -6.13
C HIS A 105 -28.24 53.06 -5.11
N LEU A 106 -27.04 52.97 -4.52
CA LEU A 106 -26.57 53.92 -3.52
C LEU A 106 -25.87 55.15 -4.11
N THR A 107 -25.23 55.03 -5.28
CA THR A 107 -24.56 56.17 -5.95
C THR A 107 -25.50 57.01 -6.80
N GLY A 108 -26.77 56.63 -6.95
CA GLY A 108 -27.81 57.50 -7.50
C GLY A 108 -27.49 58.07 -8.89
N ALA A 109 -26.88 57.28 -9.78
CA ALA A 109 -26.61 57.65 -11.16
C ALA A 109 -27.87 57.70 -12.05
N ASP A 110 -29.01 58.08 -11.47
CA ASP A 110 -30.33 58.23 -12.10
C ASP A 110 -31.03 59.49 -11.54
N LYS A 111 -30.32 60.62 -11.57
CA LYS A 111 -30.96 61.93 -11.50
C LYS A 111 -30.78 62.61 -12.86
N PRO A 112 -31.78 62.56 -13.76
CA PRO A 112 -31.80 63.46 -14.89
C PRO A 112 -31.91 64.88 -14.32
N VAL A 113 -30.93 65.72 -14.61
CA VAL A 113 -31.00 67.16 -14.31
C VAL A 113 -32.03 67.77 -15.25
N PRO A 114 -33.00 68.59 -14.75
CA PRO A 114 -34.05 69.20 -15.55
C PRO A 114 -33.54 70.24 -16.56
#